data_AF-S4PFP4-F1
#
_entry.id   AF-S4PFP4-F1
#
_cell.length_a   1.000
_cell.length_b   1.000
_cell.length_c   1.000
_cell.angle_alpha   90.00
_cell.angle_beta   90.00
_cell.angle_gamma   90.00
#
_symmetry.space_group_name_H-M   'P 1'
#
loop_
_entity.id
_entity.type
_entity.pdbx_description
1 polymer ?
#
loop_
_entity_poly.entity_id
_entity_poly.type
_entity_poly.pdbx_seq_one_letter_code
_entity_poly.pdbx_strand_id
1 'polypeptide(L)' 'GKTYISKKLSRYLNWIGINTRVFNLGEYRRHATTAYTSHEFFRADNKEAMAIRQQCALDALHDVCEWLVK' A
#
# COMPACT_ATOMS: atom_id res chain seq x y z
N GLY A 1 -0.18 2.96 -14.27
CA GLY A 1 0.94 2.03 -14.52
C GLY A 1 1.48 1.32 -13.29
N LYS A 2 1.70 2.01 -12.17
CA LYS A 2 2.38 1.47 -10.97
C LYS A 2 1.87 0.11 -10.48
N THR A 3 0.59 0.02 -10.13
CA THR A 3 -0.02 -1.24 -9.64
C THR A 3 0.07 -2.38 -10.65
N TYR A 4 -0.07 -2.08 -11.94
CA TYR A 4 0.01 -3.10 -13.00
C TYR A 4 1.42 -3.69 -13.09
N ILE A 5 2.45 -2.83 -13.10
CA ILE A 5 3.85 -3.25 -13.15
C ILE A 5 4.20 -4.06 -11.90
N SER A 6 3.85 -3.59 -10.71
CA SER A 6 4.13 -4.30 -9.45
C SER A 6 3.52 -5.70 -9.42
N LYS A 7 2.26 -5.86 -9.85
CA LYS A 7 1.60 -7.18 -9.91
C LYS A 7 2.23 -8.10 -10.94
N LYS A 8 2.56 -7.57 -12.14
CA LYS A 8 3.19 -8.37 -13.20
C LYS A 8 4.59 -8.83 -12.81
N LEU A 9 5.37 -7.95 -12.16
CA LEU A 9 6.71 -8.25 -11.66
C LEU A 9 6.67 -9.30 -10.54
N SER A 10 5.81 -9.13 -9.54
CA SER A 10 5.64 -10.12 -8.47
C SER A 10 5.22 -11.49 -9.02
N ARG A 11 4.30 -11.54 -9.99
CA ARG A 11 3.93 -12.82 -10.63
C ARG A 11 5.12 -13.49 -11.32
N TYR A 12 5.95 -12.72 -12.03
CA TYR A 12 7.14 -13.25 -12.69
C TYR A 12 8.18 -13.73 -11.68
N LEU A 13 8.44 -12.96 -10.63
CA LEU A 13 9.38 -13.33 -9.57
C LEU A 13 8.96 -14.60 -8.84
N ASN A 14 7.67 -14.73 -8.49
CA ASN A 14 7.14 -15.96 -7.91
C ASN A 14 7.24 -17.15 -8.88
N TRP A 15 7.05 -16.92 -10.18
CA TRP A 15 7.15 -17.98 -11.20
C TRP A 15 8.57 -18.55 -11.33
N ILE A 16 9.60 -17.71 -11.19
CA ILE A 16 11.01 -18.17 -11.18
C ILE A 16 11.47 -18.69 -9.81
N GLY A 17 10.57 -18.77 -8.82
CA GLY A 17 10.85 -19.32 -7.49
C GLY A 17 11.28 -18.30 -6.43
N ILE A 18 11.26 -17.00 -6.72
CA ILE A 18 11.54 -15.94 -5.75
C ILE A 18 10.24 -15.52 -5.08
N ASN A 19 10.06 -15.90 -3.82
CA ASN A 19 8.91 -15.48 -3.03
C ASN A 19 8.82 -13.95 -3.01
N THR A 20 7.78 -13.38 -3.60
CA THR A 20 7.62 -11.92 -3.75
C THR A 20 6.19 -11.49 -3.52
N ARG A 21 5.96 -10.61 -2.55
CA ARG A 21 4.62 -10.06 -2.25
C ARG A 21 4.52 -8.58 -2.62
N VAL A 22 3.37 -8.18 -3.16
CA VAL A 22 3.06 -6.77 -3.43
C VAL A 22 2.26 -6.19 -2.28
N PHE A 23 2.76 -5.11 -1.69
CA PHE A 23 2.07 -4.34 -0.67
C PHE A 23 1.51 -3.06 -1.31
N ASN A 24 0.18 -2.95 -1.38
CA ASN A 24 -0.49 -1.84 -2.04
C ASN A 24 -1.11 -0.90 -1.02
N LEU A 25 -0.48 0.26 -0.78
CA LEU A 25 -0.98 1.28 0.15
C LEU A 25 -2.44 1.72 -0.13
N GLY A 26 -2.91 1.60 -1.38
CA GLY A 26 -4.30 1.89 -1.71
C GLY A 26 -5.30 0.91 -1.07
N GLU A 27 -4.88 -0.33 -0.82
CA GLU A 27 -5.67 -1.32 -0.07
C GLU A 27 -5.67 -0.99 1.42
N TYR A 28 -4.49 -0.73 2.01
CA TYR A 28 -4.37 -0.29 3.41
C TYR A 28 -5.25 0.93 3.70
N ARG A 29 -5.23 1.92 2.81
CA ARG A 29 -6.09 3.10 2.96
C ARG A 29 -7.59 2.79 2.84
N ARG A 30 -7.98 1.86 1.96
CA ARG A 30 -9.39 1.44 1.84
C ARG A 30 -9.89 0.68 3.07
N HIS A 31 -9.00 -0.07 3.72
CA HIS A 31 -9.29 -0.72 4.99
C HIS A 31 -9.35 0.28 6.15
N ALA A 32 -8.47 1.29 6.16
CA ALA A 32 -8.41 2.31 7.21
C ALA A 32 -9.51 3.37 7.11
N THR A 33 -10.16 3.53 5.95
CA THR A 33 -11.17 4.60 5.77
C THR A 33 -12.22 4.21 4.72
N THR A 34 -13.48 4.13 5.15
CA THR A 34 -14.66 3.92 4.28
C THR A 34 -15.08 5.19 3.52
N ALA A 35 -14.61 6.37 3.96
CA ALA A 35 -14.89 7.68 3.37
C ALA A 35 -14.04 7.96 2.10
N TYR A 36 -13.90 6.96 1.23
CA TYR A 36 -13.18 7.08 -0.04
C TYR A 36 -14.05 7.74 -1.12
N THR A 37 -14.59 8.93 -0.84
CA THR A 37 -15.59 9.56 -1.72
C THR A 37 -15.19 10.95 -2.21
N SER A 38 -14.25 11.64 -1.54
CA SER A 38 -13.90 13.03 -1.92
C SER A 38 -12.42 13.22 -2.23
N HIS A 39 -12.16 13.98 -3.30
CA HIS A 39 -10.82 14.45 -3.69
C HIS A 39 -10.15 15.28 -2.57
N GLU A 40 -10.96 15.81 -1.64
CA GLU A 40 -10.49 16.52 -0.45
C GLU A 40 -9.56 15.71 0.44
N PHE A 41 -9.68 14.38 0.46
CA PHE A 41 -8.79 13.50 1.21
C PHE A 41 -7.33 13.61 0.76
N PHE A 42 -7.10 13.96 -0.51
CA PHE A 42 -5.74 14.07 -1.06
C PHE A 42 -5.14 15.45 -0.92
N ARG A 43 -5.92 16.46 -0.53
CA ARG A 43 -5.42 17.83 -0.35
C ARG A 43 -4.32 17.85 0.71
N ALA A 44 -3.30 18.67 0.47
CA ALA A 44 -2.22 18.89 1.42
C ALA A 44 -2.71 19.63 2.67
N ASP A 45 -3.78 20.41 2.53
CA ASP A 45 -4.41 21.19 3.61
C ASP A 45 -5.07 20.29 4.68
N ASN A 46 -5.47 19.07 4.30
CA ASN A 46 -6.13 18.14 5.21
C ASN A 46 -5.09 17.36 6.03
N LYS A 47 -4.76 17.92 7.20
CA LYS A 47 -3.81 17.32 8.16
C LYS A 47 -4.25 15.95 8.68
N GLU A 48 -5.55 15.72 8.84
CA GLU A 48 -6.08 14.42 9.29
C GLU A 48 -5.89 13.36 8.20
N ALA A 49 -6.23 13.69 6.95
CA ALA A 49 -6.02 12.77 5.84
C ALA A 49 -4.52 12.55 5.54
N MET A 50 -3.66 13.54 5.80
CA MET A 50 -2.20 13.36 5.79
C MET A 50 -1.75 12.37 6.86
N ALA A 51 -2.23 12.50 8.10
CA ALA A 51 -1.90 11.60 9.20
C ALA A 51 -2.34 10.17 8.91
N ILE A 52 -3.56 9.97 8.38
CA ILE A 52 -4.06 8.64 7.98
C ILE A 52 -3.20 8.05 6.85
N ARG A 53 -2.82 8.85 5.85
CA ARG A 53 -1.92 8.41 4.76
C ARG A 53 -0.55 7.98 5.30
N GLN A 54 -0.02 8.72 6.26
CA GLN A 54 1.26 8.42 6.89
C GLN A 54 1.17 7.14 7.74
N GLN A 55 0.09 6.96 8.50
CA GLN A 55 -0.15 5.73 9.26
C GLN A 55 -0.26 4.51 8.34
N CYS A 56 -1.03 4.61 7.24
CA CYS A 56 -1.14 3.53 6.27
C CYS A 56 0.22 3.15 5.65
N ALA A 57 1.13 4.11 5.50
CA ALA A 57 2.48 3.85 4.99
C ALA A 57 3.35 3.14 6.04
N LEU A 58 3.23 3.52 7.32
CA LEU A 58 3.92 2.86 8.42
C LEU A 58 3.45 1.41 8.60
N ASP A 59 2.13 1.18 8.56
CA ASP A 59 1.56 -0.16 8.66
C ASP A 59 2.02 -1.05 7.50
N ALA A 60 2.01 -0.52 6.28
CA ALA A 60 2.53 -1.24 5.12
C ALA A 60 4.03 -1.56 5.23
N LEU A 61 4.84 -0.67 5.80
CA LEU A 61 6.26 -0.93 6.05
C LEU A 61 6.47 -2.00 7.13
N HIS A 62 5.66 -1.97 8.19
CA HIS A 62 5.71 -2.97 9.25
C HIS A 62 5.40 -4.37 8.69
N ASP A 63 4.35 -4.49 7.88
CA ASP A 63 3.98 -5.74 7.21
C ASP A 63 5.06 -6.24 6.24
N VAL A 64 5.76 -5.32 5.54
CA VAL A 64 6.91 -5.66 4.70
C VAL A 64 8.04 -6.25 5.54
N CYS A 65 8.40 -5.61 6.64
CA CYS A 65 9.44 -6.10 7.54
C CYS A 65 9.08 -7.47 8.12
N GLU A 66 7.84 -7.65 8.59
CA GLU A 66 7.40 -8.94 9.13
C GLU A 66 7.42 -10.04 8.05
N TRP A 67 7.03 -9.71 6.82
CA TRP A 67 7.04 -10.66 5.71
C TRP A 67 8.45 -11.02 5.22
N LEU A 68 9.40 -10.10 5.31
CA LEU A 68 10.80 -10.34 4.93
C LEU A 68 11.59 -11.15 5.97
N VAL A 69 11.17 -11.10 7.25
CA VAL A 69 11.83 -11.83 8.34
C VAL A 69 11.36 -13.29 8.41
N LYS A 70 10.21 -13.62 7.80
CA LYS A 70 9.71 -14.99 7.65
C LYS A 70 10.28 -15.69 6.41
#